data_AF-A0A936UGZ0-F1
#
_entry.id   AF-A0A936UGZ0-F1
#
_cell.length_a   1.000
_cell.length_b   1.000
_cell.length_c   1.000
_cell.angle_alpha   90.00
_cell.angle_beta   90.00
_cell.angle_gamma   90.00
#
_symmetry.space_group_name_H-M   'P 1'
#
loop_
_entity.id
_entity.type
_entity.pdbx_description
1 polymer ?
#
loop_
_entity_poly.entity_id
_entity_poly.type
_entity_poly.pdbx_seq_one_letter_code
_entity_poly.pdbx_strand_id
1 'polypeptide(L)'
;MSSIDPPGPCIVLRHRRSHAGLRGVLVTQADKLRLREAFGAQCVDMESAAYAQVCYANDTPLTIIKTVTDQCDENGFENFEKNVAHCSTISATTLLGLIGREHAA
;
A
#
# COMPACT_ATOMS: atom_id res chain seq x y z
N MET A 1 -0.98 -21.46 20.85
CA MET A 1 -1.11 -21.07 19.43
C MET A 1 -1.74 -19.69 19.43
N SER A 2 -0.92 -18.65 19.35
CA SER A 2 -1.36 -17.26 19.32
C SER A 2 -2.15 -17.01 18.04
N SER A 3 -3.40 -16.55 18.16
CA SER A 3 -4.22 -16.13 17.04
C SER A 3 -3.51 -15.00 16.30
N ILE A 4 -3.02 -15.27 15.10
CA ILE A 4 -2.62 -14.23 14.18
C ILE A 4 -3.93 -13.58 13.74
N ASP A 5 -4.17 -12.34 14.18
CA ASP A 5 -5.28 -11.56 13.67
C ASP A 5 -5.17 -11.48 12.15
N PRO A 6 -6.28 -11.66 11.40
CA PRO A 6 -6.24 -11.57 9.95
C PRO A 6 -5.63 -10.21 9.55
N PRO A 7 -4.78 -10.15 8.52
CA PRO A 7 -4.15 -8.91 8.11
C PRO A 7 -5.25 -7.85 7.94
N GLY A 8 -5.15 -6.77 8.73
CA GLY A 8 -6.08 -5.65 8.66
C GLY A 8 -6.24 -5.18 7.21
N PRO A 9 -7.39 -4.58 6.86
CA PRO A 9 -7.82 -4.42 5.48
C PRO A 9 -6.80 -3.66 4.62
N CYS A 10 -5.94 -4.41 3.93
CA CYS A 10 -5.09 -3.90 2.87
C CYS A 10 -5.88 -4.03 1.57
N ILE A 11 -6.37 -2.91 1.06
CA ILE A 11 -7.23 -2.94 -0.12
C ILE A 11 -6.36 -2.98 -1.35
N VAL A 12 -6.46 -4.10 -2.06
CA VAL A 12 -5.90 -4.28 -3.41
C VAL A 12 -6.87 -3.73 -4.43
N LEU A 13 -6.39 -2.82 -5.26
CA LEU A 13 -7.09 -2.51 -6.49
C LEU A 13 -6.64 -3.50 -7.57
N ARG A 14 -7.52 -4.45 -7.89
CA ARG A 14 -7.34 -5.27 -9.10
C ARG A 14 -7.48 -4.39 -10.33
N HIS A 15 -6.57 -4.58 -11.28
CA HIS A 15 -6.63 -4.01 -12.62
C HIS A 15 -8.00 -4.25 -13.26
N ARG A 16 -8.87 -3.21 -13.29
CA ARG A 16 -10.05 -3.20 -14.14
C ARG A 16 -9.58 -2.68 -15.51
N ARG A 17 -9.62 -3.53 -16.53
CA ARG A 17 -9.36 -3.11 -17.91
C ARG A 17 -10.38 -2.02 -18.28
N SER A 18 -9.92 -0.77 -18.42
CA SER A 18 -10.67 0.24 -19.15
C SER A 18 -10.43 0.01 -20.64
N HIS A 19 -11.51 -0.12 -21.41
CA HIS A 19 -11.42 0.05 -22.85
C HIS A 19 -11.18 1.54 -23.12
N ALA A 20 -10.13 1.83 -23.90
CA ALA A 20 -9.63 3.13 -24.34
C ALA A 20 -8.43 3.69 -23.54
N GLY A 21 -7.22 3.32 -23.97
CA GLY A 21 -6.15 4.29 -24.27
C GLY A 21 -5.48 5.10 -23.15
N LEU A 22 -5.75 4.92 -21.86
CA LEU A 22 -5.08 5.66 -20.79
C LEU A 22 -4.23 4.76 -19.88
N ARG A 23 -2.93 5.08 -19.79
CA ARG A 23 -1.97 4.51 -18.83
C ARG A 23 -2.36 4.93 -17.41
N GLY A 24 -2.37 3.98 -16.47
CA GLY A 24 -2.47 4.23 -15.02
C GLY A 24 -3.90 4.16 -14.49
N VAL A 25 -4.16 3.20 -13.60
CA VAL A 25 -5.43 3.08 -12.88
C VAL A 25 -5.57 4.27 -11.93
N LEU A 26 -6.54 5.15 -12.18
CA LEU A 26 -6.92 6.25 -11.28
C LEU A 26 -8.13 5.83 -10.43
N VAL A 27 -8.02 5.97 -9.11
CA VAL A 27 -9.13 5.78 -8.17
C VAL A 27 -9.98 7.05 -8.20
N THR A 28 -11.26 6.92 -8.53
CA THR A 28 -12.16 8.07 -8.47
C THR A 28 -12.37 8.51 -7.01
N GLN A 29 -12.79 9.76 -6.79
CA GLN A 29 -13.13 10.20 -5.42
C GLN A 29 -14.24 9.33 -4.80
N ALA A 30 -15.19 8.87 -5.60
CA ALA A 30 -16.22 7.92 -5.17
C ALA A 30 -15.62 6.57 -4.74
N ASP A 31 -14.63 6.06 -5.47
CA ASP A 31 -13.92 4.84 -5.07
C ASP A 31 -13.15 5.05 -3.78
N LYS A 32 -12.45 6.18 -3.59
CA LYS A 32 -11.75 6.47 -2.32
C LYS A 32 -12.70 6.45 -1.13
N LEU A 33 -13.85 7.11 -1.26
CA LEU A 33 -14.87 7.14 -0.22
C LEU A 33 -15.39 5.73 0.07
N ARG A 34 -15.75 4.98 -0.97
CA ARG A 34 -16.20 3.59 -0.84
C ARG A 34 -15.17 2.71 -0.13
N LEU A 35 -13.90 2.84 -0.48
CA LEU A 35 -12.82 2.08 0.14
C LEU A 35 -12.63 2.46 1.61
N ARG A 36 -12.69 3.75 1.92
CA ARG A 36 -12.59 4.25 3.30
C ARG A 36 -13.77 3.79 4.16
N GLU A 37 -14.99 3.85 3.64
CA GLU A 37 -16.20 3.47 4.38
C GLU A 37 -16.32 1.95 4.57
N ALA A 38 -16.06 1.16 3.53
CA ALA A 38 -16.23 -0.29 3.59
C ALA A 38 -15.11 -1.00 4.37
N PHE A 39 -13.91 -0.42 4.40
CA PHE A 39 -12.71 -1.11 4.87
C PHE A 39 -11.81 -0.25 5.77
N GLY A 40 -12.13 1.02 6.04
CA GLY A 40 -11.24 1.90 6.80
C GLY A 40 -9.92 2.22 6.08
N ALA A 41 -9.90 2.17 4.74
CA ALA A 41 -8.69 2.38 3.94
C ALA A 41 -7.98 3.70 4.29
N GLN A 42 -6.67 3.62 4.50
CA GLN A 42 -5.80 4.81 4.66
C GLN A 42 -4.97 5.09 3.41
N CYS A 43 -4.59 4.04 2.67
CA CYS A 43 -3.86 4.13 1.41
C CYS A 43 -4.15 2.91 0.54
N VAL A 44 -3.74 2.97 -0.72
CA VAL A 44 -3.83 1.86 -1.70
C VAL A 44 -2.49 1.69 -2.41
N ASP A 45 -2.19 0.46 -2.82
CA ASP A 45 -1.07 0.11 -3.69
C ASP A 45 -1.46 -1.12 -4.54
N MET A 46 -0.50 -1.68 -5.27
CA MET A 46 -0.76 -2.77 -6.22
C MET A 46 -0.18 -4.11 -5.75
N GLU A 47 0.67 -4.12 -4.72
CA GLU A 47 1.49 -5.26 -4.34
C GLU A 47 1.10 -5.87 -2.98
N SER A 48 0.71 -5.04 -2.01
CA SER A 48 0.73 -5.44 -0.60
C SER A 48 -0.16 -6.62 -0.24
N ALA A 49 -1.37 -6.73 -0.78
CA ALA A 49 -2.17 -7.91 -0.43
C ALA A 49 -1.86 -9.16 -1.27
N ALA A 50 -1.08 -9.05 -2.35
CA ALA A 50 -0.43 -10.24 -2.91
C ALA A 50 0.61 -10.79 -1.92
N TYR A 51 1.45 -9.92 -1.33
CA TYR A 51 2.36 -10.32 -0.25
C TYR A 51 1.60 -10.86 0.97
N ALA A 52 0.57 -10.16 1.44
CA ALA A 52 -0.22 -10.61 2.58
C ALA A 52 -0.88 -11.97 2.35
N GLN A 53 -1.40 -12.23 1.15
CA GLN A 53 -1.97 -13.52 0.80
C GLN A 53 -0.92 -14.64 0.89
N VAL A 54 0.29 -14.41 0.37
CA VAL A 54 1.37 -15.41 0.41
C VAL A 54 1.85 -15.64 1.84
N CYS A 55 2.11 -14.58 2.61
CA CYS A 55 2.54 -14.69 4.01
C CYS A 55 1.50 -15.40 4.88
N TYR A 56 0.22 -15.07 4.70
CA TYR A 56 -0.88 -15.75 5.39
C TYR A 56 -0.93 -17.25 5.06
N ALA A 57 -0.74 -17.63 3.79
CA ALA A 57 -0.73 -19.03 3.38
C ALA A 57 0.49 -19.83 3.88
N ASN A 58 1.54 -19.15 4.35
CA ASN A 58 2.79 -19.76 4.81
C ASN A 58 3.08 -19.48 6.30
N ASP A 59 2.08 -19.06 7.08
CA ASP A 59 2.21 -18.72 8.52
C ASP A 59 3.40 -17.79 8.81
N THR A 60 3.71 -16.88 7.87
CA THR A 60 4.86 -15.99 7.96
C THR A 60 4.40 -14.61 8.46
N PRO A 61 4.96 -14.08 9.57
CA PRO A 61 4.66 -12.74 10.03
C PRO A 61 4.97 -11.69 8.95
N LEU A 62 4.07 -10.72 8.77
CA LEU A 62 4.20 -9.68 7.78
C LEU A 62 3.93 -8.31 8.38
N THR A 63 4.87 -7.39 8.16
CA THR A 63 4.69 -5.96 8.40
C THR A 63 4.96 -5.23 7.10
N ILE A 64 4.06 -4.31 6.72
CA ILE A 64 4.18 -3.51 5.50
C ILE A 64 4.43 -2.06 5.89
N ILE A 65 5.54 -1.50 5.43
CA ILE A 65 5.88 -0.09 5.61
C ILE A 65 5.73 0.61 4.27
N LYS A 66 5.01 1.73 4.26
CA LYS A 66 4.73 2.52 3.06
C LYS A 66 4.84 4.00 3.34
N THR A 67 5.20 4.74 2.31
CA THR A 67 5.12 6.19 2.23
C THR A 67 4.15 6.55 1.13
N VAL A 68 3.28 7.53 1.38
CA VAL A 68 2.26 7.96 0.41
C VAL A 68 2.92 8.90 -0.60
N THR A 69 2.93 8.50 -1.87
CA THR A 69 3.53 9.26 -2.99
C THR A 69 2.59 10.31 -3.58
N ASP A 70 1.30 10.05 -3.53
CA ASP A 70 0.26 10.88 -4.13
C ASP A 70 -1.07 10.66 -3.43
N GLN A 71 -2.02 11.56 -3.68
CA GLN A 71 -3.36 11.51 -3.08
C GLN A 71 -4.37 10.79 -3.97
N CYS A 72 -3.92 10.13 -5.04
CA CYS A 72 -4.71 9.44 -6.05
C CYS A 72 -5.78 10.35 -6.69
N ASP A 73 -5.46 11.63 -6.87
CA ASP A 73 -6.30 12.62 -7.55
C ASP A 73 -5.91 12.75 -9.02
N GLU A 74 -6.47 13.74 -9.72
CA GLU A 74 -6.18 14.03 -11.13
C GLU A 74 -4.70 14.27 -11.43
N ASN A 75 -3.91 14.68 -10.43
CA ASN A 75 -2.47 14.90 -10.53
C ASN A 75 -1.66 13.72 -9.97
N GLY A 76 -2.30 12.58 -9.69
CA GLY A 76 -1.68 11.46 -8.99
C GLY A 76 -0.40 10.96 -9.64
N PHE A 77 -0.39 10.86 -10.98
CA PHE A 77 0.79 10.40 -11.73
C PHE A 77 1.96 11.39 -11.63
N GLU A 78 1.70 12.69 -11.81
CA GLU A 78 2.75 13.70 -11.71
C GLU A 78 3.29 13.85 -10.28
N ASN A 79 2.40 13.76 -9.29
CA ASN A 79 2.76 13.77 -7.87
C ASN A 79 3.61 12.55 -7.52
N PHE A 80 3.24 11.37 -8.04
CA PHE A 80 4.05 10.16 -7.90
C PHE A 80 5.45 10.37 -8.47
N GLU A 81 5.59 10.82 -9.72
CA GLU A 81 6.91 11.03 -10.34
C GLU A 81 7.78 12.02 -9.56
N LYS A 82 7.19 13.10 -9.02
CA LYS A 82 7.90 14.09 -8.20
C LYS A 82 8.34 13.52 -6.84
N ASN A 83 7.51 12.68 -6.22
CA ASN A 83 7.69 12.29 -4.83
C ASN A 83 8.35 10.93 -4.65
N VAL A 84 8.31 10.03 -5.65
CA VAL A 84 8.72 8.62 -5.50
C VAL A 84 10.14 8.47 -4.96
N ALA A 85 11.10 9.27 -5.43
CA ALA A 85 12.48 9.21 -4.96
C ALA A 85 12.58 9.56 -3.46
N HIS A 86 11.96 10.66 -3.04
CA HIS A 86 11.96 11.10 -1.65
C HIS A 86 11.20 10.13 -0.73
N CYS A 87 10.00 9.72 -1.14
CA CYS A 87 9.18 8.75 -0.42
C CYS A 87 9.89 7.39 -0.26
N SER A 88 10.63 6.95 -1.28
CA SER A 88 11.44 5.73 -1.21
C SER A 88 12.57 5.85 -0.18
N THR A 89 13.27 6.99 -0.12
CA THR A 89 14.30 7.25 0.90
C THR A 89 13.71 7.21 2.31
N ILE A 90 12.55 7.84 2.53
CA ILE A 90 11.87 7.81 3.84
C ILE A 90 11.51 6.37 4.19
N SER A 91 10.88 5.62 3.28
CA SER A 91 10.46 4.23 3.53
C SER A 91 11.66 3.34 3.90
N ALA A 92 12.76 3.45 3.15
CA ALA A 92 13.99 2.70 3.43
C ALA A 92 14.60 3.10 4.78
N THR A 93 14.65 4.41 5.09
CA THR A 93 15.18 4.91 6.36
C THR A 93 14.35 4.44 7.55
N THR A 94 13.01 4.47 7.44
CA THR A 94 12.10 3.97 8.47
C THR A 94 12.30 2.47 8.69
N LEU A 95 12.43 1.68 7.62
CA LEU A 95 12.70 0.25 7.72
C LEU A 95 14.03 -0.04 8.41
N LEU A 96 15.11 0.64 8.01
CA LEU A 96 16.43 0.51 8.64
C LEU A 96 16.39 0.93 10.11
N GLY A 97 15.66 1.99 10.45
CA GLY A 97 15.44 2.42 11.83
C GLY A 97 14.65 1.41 12.66
N LEU A 98 13.70 0.69 12.06
CA LEU A 98 12.97 -0.40 12.72
C LEU A 98 13.90 -1.59 12.99
N ILE A 99 14.58 -2.09 11.95
CA ILE A 99 15.49 -3.23 12.06
C ILE A 99 16.65 -2.92 13.03
N GLY A 100 17.25 -1.73 12.94
CA GLY A 100 18.36 -1.34 13.81
C GLY A 100 17.99 -1.28 15.30
N ARG A 101 16.70 -1.14 15.64
CA ARG A 101 16.21 -1.18 17.03
C ARG A 101 15.97 -2.60 17.54
N GLU A 102 15.58 -3.52 16.66
CA GLU A 102 15.37 -4.94 17.00
C GLU A 102 16.68 -5.68 17.34
N HIS A 103 17.83 -5.21 16.84
CA HIS A 103 19.16 -5.78 17.16
C HIS A 103 19.84 -5.15 18.39
N ALA A 104 19.27 -4.07 18.94
CA ALA A 104 19.81 -3.35 20.09
C ALA A 104 19.07 -3.66 21.41
N ALA A 105 18.07 -4.55 21.36
CA ALA A 105 17.34 -5.09 22.50
C ALA A 105 17.71 -6.56 22.71
#